data_AF-A0A5K1GRY3-F1
#
_entry.id   AF-A0A5K1GRY3-F1
#
_cell.length_a   1.000
_cell.length_b   1.000
_cell.length_c   1.000
_cell.angle_alpha   90.00
_cell.angle_beta   90.00
_cell.angle_gamma   90.00
#
_symmetry.space_group_name_H-M   'P 1'
#
loop_
_entity.id
_entity.type
_entity.pdbx_description
1 polymer ?
#
loop_
_entity_poly.entity_id
_entity_poly.type
_entity_poly.pdbx_seq_one_letter_code
_entity_poly.pdbx_strand_id
1 'polypeptide(L)' 'ANLLFLESPVGVGFSYTNRSSDLSKLGDRVTAQDSYAFLLKWFEKYPSFKSHDFYIAGESYA' A
#
# COMPACT_ATOMS: atom_id res chain seq x y z
N ALA A 1 -7.64 -12.75 -13.38
CA ALA A 1 -7.01 -12.13 -12.19
C ALA A 1 -7.75 -10.84 -11.87
N ASN A 2 -7.80 -10.47 -10.58
CA ASN A 2 -8.28 -9.15 -10.16
C ASN A 2 -7.05 -8.26 -9.92
N LEU A 3 -7.08 -7.03 -10.40
CA LEU A 3 -5.95 -6.11 -10.30
C LEU A 3 -6.26 -5.02 -9.28
N LEU A 4 -5.33 -4.80 -8.35
CA LEU A 4 -5.36 -3.74 -7.34
C LEU A 4 -4.12 -2.89 -7.50
N PHE A 5 -4.31 -1.61 -7.81
CA PHE A 5 -3.22 -0.64 -7.92
C PHE A 5 -3.13 0.17 -6.62
N LEU A 6 -1.93 0.23 -6.04
CA LEU A 6 -1.64 0.97 -4.81
C LEU A 6 -0.61 2.05 -5.11
N GLU A 7 -0.99 3.31 -4.91
CA GLU A 7 -0.05 4.44 -4.97
C GLU A 7 0.65 4.58 -3.61
N SER A 8 1.96 4.30 -3.56
CA SER A 8 2.76 4.22 -2.33
C SER A 8 4.20 4.68 -2.59
N PRO A 9 4.91 5.28 -1.62
CA PRO A 9 4.45 5.64 -0.28
C PRO A 9 3.53 6.88 -0.27
N VAL A 10 3.16 7.30 0.93
CA VAL A 10 2.43 8.55 1.13
C VAL A 10 3.16 9.73 0.47
N GLY A 11 2.42 10.55 -0.28
CA GLY A 11 2.95 11.61 -1.14
C GLY A 11 2.99 11.25 -2.64
N VAL A 12 2.78 9.98 -3.00
CA VAL A 12 2.69 9.54 -4.42
C VAL A 12 1.25 9.59 -4.92
N GLY A 13 1.04 10.22 -6.08
CA GLY A 13 -0.28 10.25 -6.73
C GLY A 13 -1.34 10.92 -5.86
N PHE A 14 -2.40 10.17 -5.53
CA PHE A 14 -3.48 10.59 -4.63
C PHE A 14 -3.27 10.18 -3.17
N SER A 15 -2.22 9.43 -2.83
CA SER A 15 -1.88 9.09 -1.45
C SER A 15 -1.26 10.29 -0.74
N TYR A 16 -1.84 10.75 0.37
CA TYR A 16 -1.40 11.94 1.10
C TYR A 16 -1.36 11.73 2.63
N THR A 17 -0.56 12.55 3.31
CA THR A 17 -0.48 12.61 4.77
C THR A 17 -0.96 13.98 5.24
N ASN A 18 -1.60 14.01 6.42
CA ASN A 18 -1.93 15.25 7.12
C ASN A 18 -0.73 15.82 7.89
N ARG A 19 0.40 15.11 7.97
CA ARG A 19 1.62 15.53 8.65
C ARG A 19 2.76 15.63 7.64
N SER A 20 3.12 16.86 7.29
CA SER A 20 4.21 17.11 6.33
C SER A 20 5.56 16.51 6.73
N SER A 21 5.80 16.31 8.04
CA SER A 21 7.02 15.68 8.55
C SER A 21 7.13 14.17 8.30
N ASP A 22 6.08 13.51 7.80
CA ASP A 22 6.17 12.11 7.39
C ASP A 22 6.93 11.98 6.05
N LEU A 23 6.85 13.01 5.19
CA LEU A 23 7.53 13.04 3.88
C LEU A 23 9.06 13.02 4.01
N SER A 24 9.60 13.48 5.14
CA SER A 24 11.04 13.43 5.42
C SER A 24 11.51 12.12 6.07
N LYS A 25 10.58 11.21 6.38
CA LYS A 25 10.85 9.93 7.05
C LYS A 25 10.57 8.72 6.15
N LEU A 26 10.29 8.96 4.87
CA LEU A 26 10.03 7.92 3.90
C LEU A 26 11.26 7.03 3.70
N GLY A 27 11.00 5.77 3.38
CA GLY A 27 12.01 4.75 3.14
C GLY A 27 11.38 3.36 3.11
N ASP A 28 12.16 2.35 2.75
CA ASP A 28 11.67 0.99 2.45
C ASP A 28 10.87 0.40 3.62
N ARG A 29 11.39 0.52 4.84
CA ARG A 29 10.72 -0.01 6.04
C ARG A 29 9.35 0.64 6.29
N VAL A 30 9.26 1.96 6.16
CA VAL A 30 8.01 2.71 6.38
C VAL A 30 7.01 2.36 5.29
N THR A 31 7.45 2.37 4.03
CA THR A 31 6.63 2.01 2.86
C THR A 31 6.07 0.60 2.97
N ALA A 32 6.88 -0.38 3.39
CA ALA A 32 6.44 -1.75 3.59
C ALA A 32 5.43 -1.88 4.75
N GLN A 33 5.67 -1.19 5.86
CA GLN A 33 4.76 -1.20 7.01
C GLN A 33 3.40 -0.59 6.66
N ASP A 34 3.39 0.54 5.96
CA ASP A 34 2.17 1.22 5.54
C ASP A 34 1.41 0.40 4.48
N SER A 35 2.10 -0.20 3.53
CA SER A 35 1.50 -1.07 2.51
C SER A 35 0.89 -2.34 3.12
N TYR A 36 1.55 -2.91 4.15
CA TYR A 36 0.99 -4.03 4.91
C TYR A 36 -0.27 -3.62 5.69
N ALA A 37 -0.24 -2.47 6.36
CA ALA A 37 -1.40 -1.94 7.07
C ALA A 37 -2.57 -1.66 6.11
N PHE A 38 -2.27 -1.13 4.91
CA PHE A 38 -3.25 -0.96 3.84
C PHE A 38 -3.90 -2.30 3.47
N LEU A 39 -3.11 -3.36 3.21
CA LEU A 39 -3.65 -4.67 2.81
C LEU A 39 -4.57 -5.26 3.89
N LEU A 40 -4.18 -5.19 5.17
CA LEU A 40 -5.02 -5.66 6.27
C LEU A 40 -6.38 -4.94 6.28
N LYS A 41 -6.37 -3.60 6.17
CA LYS A 41 -7.61 -2.80 6.13
C LYS A 41 -8.41 -2.99 4.86
N TRP A 42 -7.75 -3.22 3.73
CA TRP A 42 -8.39 -3.54 2.47
C TRP A 42 -9.12 -4.88 2.53
N PHE A 43 -8.51 -5.92 3.10
CA PHE A 43 -9.17 -7.22 3.30
C PHE A 43 -10.28 -7.19 4.36
N GLU A 44 -10.18 -6.33 5.38
CA GLU A 44 -11.31 -6.08 6.30
C GLU A 44 -12.50 -5.48 5.54
N LYS A 45 -12.26 -4.53 4.63
CA LYS A 45 -13.29 -3.88 3.81
C LYS A 45 -13.86 -4.80 2.73
N TYR A 46 -13.02 -5.64 2.14
CA TYR A 46 -13.38 -6.57 1.05
C TYR A 46 -13.10 -8.03 1.44
N PRO A 47 -13.87 -8.59 2.40
CA PRO A 47 -13.59 -9.90 2.99
C PRO A 47 -13.70 -11.06 2.01
N SER A 48 -14.45 -10.91 0.91
CA SER A 48 -14.56 -11.91 -0.15
C SER A 48 -13.22 -12.25 -0.81
N PHE A 49 -12.26 -11.31 -0.80
CA PHE A 49 -10.95 -11.51 -1.40
C PHE A 49 -9.96 -12.29 -0.52
N LYS A 50 -10.28 -12.54 0.76
CA LYS A 50 -9.37 -13.24 1.70
C LYS A 50 -9.05 -14.68 1.30
N SER A 51 -9.96 -15.35 0.59
CA SER A 51 -9.79 -16.73 0.13
C SER A 51 -9.21 -16.83 -1.29
N HIS A 52 -8.92 -15.71 -1.94
CA HIS A 52 -8.36 -15.72 -3.29
C HIS A 52 -6.84 -15.89 -3.23
N ASP A 53 -6.28 -16.52 -4.25
CA ASP A 53 -4.82 -16.52 -4.44
C ASP A 53 -4.34 -15.06 -4.61
N PHE A 54 -3.32 -14.70 -3.83
CA PHE A 54 -2.80 -13.35 -3.76
C PHE A 54 -1.34 -13.31 -4.20
N TYR A 55 -1.04 -12.44 -5.15
CA TYR A 55 0.29 -12.25 -5.71
C TYR A 55 0.62 -10.76 -5.69
N ILE A 56 1.88 -10.45 -5.39
CA ILE A 56 2.42 -9.08 -5.46
C ILE A 56 3.32 -9.02 -6.68
N ALA A 57 3.08 -8.02 -7.52
CA ALA A 57 3.89 -7.74 -8.70
C ALA A 57 4.19 -6.23 -8.77
N GLY A 58 5.36 -5.90 -9.28
CA GLY A 58 5.85 -4.53 -9.40
C GLY A 58 6.97 -4.43 -10.44
N GLU A 59 7.31 -3.21 -10.82
CA GLU A 59 8.41 -2.90 -11.73
C GLU A 59 9.35 -1.85 -11.11
N SER A 60 10.62 -1.91 -11.48
CA SER A 60 11.67 -0.95 -11.06
C SER A 60 11.96 -0.99 -9.55
N TYR A 61 11.56 0.03 -8.79
CA TYR A 61 11.85 0.13 -7.36
C TYR A 61 10.78 -0.56 -6.49
N ALA A 62 9.73 -1.08 -7.13
CA ALA A 62 8.66 -1.82 -6.46
C ALA A 62 9.14 -3.17 -5.89
#